data_AF-Q1N588-F1
#
_entry.id   AF-Q1N588-F1
#
_cell.length_a   1.000
_cell.length_b   1.000
_cell.length_c   1.000
_cell.angle_alpha   90.00
_cell.angle_beta   90.00
_cell.angle_gamma   90.00
#
_symmetry.space_group_name_H-M   'P 1'
#
loop_
_entity.id
_entity.type
_entity.pdbx_description
1 polymer ?
#
loop_
_entity_poly.entity_id
_entity_poly.type
_entity_poly.pdbx_seq_one_letter_code
_entity_poly.pdbx_strand_id
1 'polypeptide(L)'
;MSHKVQIYPHNDLFNLAYYQLGVINKKVQDGIEDAVGLDCMSCLISLAFTTEALVNFIGKKRVQRWKERDFYKSKMEKVCAQAGVAFSKHTEPYKTLWELKELRDSIAHGKPVELQTEIKDRDELRKAMECEWDKKLVPDYVNSAYDQVKEFERLLFENCKISVGETITSAVLLPK
;
A
#
# COMPACT_ATOMS: atom_id res chain seq x y z
N MET A 1 15.25 -0.74 35.47
CA MET A 1 14.51 0.42 34.93
C MET A 1 13.56 -0.10 33.86
N SER A 2 12.26 0.13 34.01
CA SER A 2 11.26 -0.35 33.03
C SER A 2 11.05 0.71 31.96
N HIS A 3 10.91 0.31 30.70
CA HIS A 3 10.64 1.21 29.58
C HIS A 3 9.36 0.75 28.86
N LYS A 4 8.59 1.71 28.38
CA LYS A 4 7.52 1.46 27.40
C LYS A 4 8.10 1.64 26.01
N VAL A 5 8.06 0.57 25.21
CA VAL A 5 8.52 0.58 23.81
C VAL A 5 7.31 0.53 22.89
N GLN A 6 7.30 1.37 21.87
CA GLN A 6 6.26 1.46 20.86
C GLN A 6 6.91 1.38 19.48
N ILE A 7 6.45 0.45 18.64
CA ILE A 7 6.97 0.22 17.29
C ILE A 7 5.83 0.36 16.31
N TYR A 8 6.01 1.21 15.30
CA TYR A 8 4.97 1.57 14.33
C TYR A 8 5.48 1.43 12.89
N PRO A 9 5.49 0.19 12.35
CA PRO A 9 6.09 -0.10 11.05
C PRO A 9 5.41 0.58 9.85
N HIS A 10 4.18 1.08 10.01
CA HIS A 10 3.49 1.80 8.94
C HIS A 10 4.28 3.01 8.46
N ASN A 11 4.99 3.72 9.35
CA ASN A 11 5.83 4.85 8.96
C ASN A 11 7.06 4.40 8.16
N ASP A 12 7.72 3.31 8.58
CA ASP A 12 8.90 2.79 7.90
C ASP A 12 8.54 2.33 6.48
N LEU A 13 7.42 1.63 6.33
CA LEU A 13 6.89 1.19 5.04
C LEU A 13 6.47 2.36 4.15
N PHE A 14 5.86 3.40 4.73
CA PHE A 14 5.46 4.55 3.94
C PHE A 14 6.67 5.37 3.48
N ASN A 15 7.70 5.49 4.34
CA ASN A 15 8.97 6.13 3.97
C ASN A 15 9.71 5.34 2.87
N LEU A 16 9.66 4.00 2.90
CA LEU A 16 10.17 3.16 1.82
C LEU A 16 9.45 3.47 0.50
N ALA A 17 8.12 3.50 0.50
CA ALA A 17 7.34 3.84 -0.69
C ALA A 17 7.66 5.26 -1.20
N TYR A 18 7.82 6.23 -0.29
CA TYR A 18 8.21 7.60 -0.66
C TYR A 18 9.59 7.66 -1.33
N TYR A 19 10.58 6.94 -0.78
CA TYR A 19 11.90 6.86 -1.39
C TYR A 19 11.83 6.24 -2.80
N GLN A 20 11.10 5.13 -2.95
CA GLN A 20 10.92 4.45 -4.24
C GLN A 20 10.22 5.34 -5.26
N LEU A 21 9.19 6.08 -4.85
CA LEU A 21 8.54 7.08 -5.68
C LEU A 21 9.53 8.14 -6.19
N GLY A 22 10.41 8.64 -5.32
CA GLY A 22 11.46 9.59 -5.69
C GLY A 22 12.43 9.03 -6.74
N VAL A 23 12.82 7.76 -6.62
CA VAL A 23 13.66 7.07 -7.61
C VAL A 23 12.95 6.98 -8.97
N ILE A 24 11.68 6.55 -8.98
CA ILE A 24 10.87 6.44 -10.21
C ILE A 24 10.75 7.80 -10.89
N ASN A 25 10.36 8.83 -10.13
CA ASN A 25 10.15 10.17 -10.68
C ASN A 25 11.45 10.77 -11.21
N LYS A 26 12.59 10.51 -10.55
CA LYS A 26 13.90 10.91 -11.07
C LYS A 26 14.23 10.22 -12.39
N LYS A 27 14.00 8.91 -12.51
CA LYS A 27 14.21 8.18 -13.78
C LYS A 27 13.36 8.75 -14.91
N VAL A 28 12.07 9.03 -14.65
CA VAL A 28 11.18 9.65 -15.63
C VAL A 28 11.69 11.02 -16.08
N GLN A 29 12.13 11.86 -15.13
CA GLN A 29 12.71 13.18 -15.44
C GLN A 29 14.00 13.08 -16.25
N ASP A 30 14.84 12.10 -15.95
CA ASP A 30 16.12 11.88 -16.62
C ASP A 30 15.96 11.11 -17.96
N GLY A 31 14.74 10.71 -18.34
CA GLY A 31 14.46 9.93 -19.55
C GLY A 31 15.01 8.49 -19.50
N ILE A 32 15.19 7.94 -18.30
CA ILE A 32 15.72 6.60 -18.07
C ILE A 32 14.56 5.60 -18.01
N GLU A 33 14.47 4.72 -19.01
CA GLU A 33 13.43 3.68 -19.09
C GLU A 33 13.83 2.37 -18.38
N ASP A 34 15.12 2.16 -18.16
CA ASP A 34 15.65 0.91 -17.63
C ASP A 34 15.06 0.56 -16.25
N ALA A 35 14.52 -0.66 -16.16
CA ALA A 35 13.91 -1.24 -14.97
C ALA A 35 12.76 -0.43 -14.32
N VAL A 36 12.20 0.58 -14.99
CA VAL A 36 11.13 1.43 -14.40
C VAL A 36 9.92 0.61 -13.95
N GLY A 37 9.52 -0.42 -14.71
CA GLY A 37 8.43 -1.31 -14.32
C GLY A 37 8.71 -2.08 -13.01
N LEU A 38 9.96 -2.48 -12.77
CA LEU A 38 10.37 -3.16 -11.53
C LEU A 38 10.37 -2.19 -10.35
N ASP A 39 10.82 -0.95 -10.56
CA ASP A 39 10.75 0.09 -9.53
C ASP A 39 9.29 0.40 -9.17
N CYS A 40 8.42 0.50 -10.18
CA CYS A 40 6.98 0.68 -9.99
C CYS A 40 6.37 -0.49 -9.19
N MET A 41 6.70 -1.73 -9.55
CA MET A 41 6.24 -2.92 -8.83
C MET A 41 6.65 -2.86 -7.36
N SER A 42 7.92 -2.55 -7.09
CA SER A 42 8.45 -2.44 -5.73
C SER A 42 7.71 -1.37 -4.92
N CYS A 43 7.50 -0.19 -5.50
CA CYS A 43 6.77 0.90 -4.85
C CYS A 43 5.31 0.53 -4.53
N LEU A 44 4.60 -0.08 -5.47
CA LEU A 44 3.20 -0.49 -5.27
C LEU A 44 3.05 -1.58 -4.20
N ILE A 45 4.00 -2.52 -4.12
CA ILE A 45 4.03 -3.52 -3.04
C ILE A 45 4.25 -2.83 -1.68
N SER A 46 5.19 -1.89 -1.59
CA SER A 46 5.43 -1.11 -0.36
C SER A 46 4.17 -0.33 0.06
N LEU A 47 3.44 0.27 -0.88
CA LEU A 47 2.17 0.96 -0.63
C LEU A 47 1.07 0.01 -0.15
N ALA A 48 0.99 -1.21 -0.70
CA ALA A 48 0.06 -2.23 -0.24
C ALA A 48 0.36 -2.66 1.21
N PHE A 49 1.63 -2.88 1.56
CA PHE A 49 2.04 -3.18 2.94
C PHE A 49 1.83 -1.99 3.88
N THR A 50 2.08 -0.77 3.42
CA THR A 50 1.80 0.46 4.16
C THR A 50 0.33 0.53 4.55
N THR A 51 -0.57 0.30 3.58
CA THR A 51 -2.02 0.30 3.81
C THR A 51 -2.43 -0.72 4.86
N GLU A 52 -1.95 -1.95 4.76
CA GLU A 52 -2.23 -3.01 5.73
C GLU A 52 -1.73 -2.66 7.14
N ALA A 53 -0.49 -2.15 7.23
CA ALA A 53 0.11 -1.74 8.50
C ALA A 53 -0.60 -0.54 9.14
N LEU A 54 -1.03 0.44 8.34
CA LEU A 54 -1.82 1.59 8.76
C LEU A 54 -3.18 1.18 9.31
N VAL A 55 -3.89 0.29 8.60
CA VAL A 55 -5.17 -0.28 9.05
C VAL A 55 -4.98 -1.03 10.37
N ASN A 56 -3.93 -1.83 10.50
CA ASN A 56 -3.61 -2.53 11.75
C ASN A 56 -3.27 -1.56 12.88
N PHE A 57 -2.56 -0.46 12.61
CA PHE A 57 -2.25 0.57 13.59
C PHE A 57 -3.52 1.25 14.12
N ILE A 58 -4.41 1.73 13.23
CA ILE A 58 -5.67 2.36 13.64
C ILE A 58 -6.57 1.35 14.36
N GLY A 59 -6.68 0.14 13.80
CA GLY A 59 -7.42 -0.95 14.40
C GLY A 59 -7.00 -1.20 15.84
N LYS A 60 -5.69 -1.34 16.09
CA LYS A 60 -5.14 -1.54 17.44
C LYS A 60 -5.43 -0.38 18.39
N LYS A 61 -5.47 0.85 17.88
CA LYS A 61 -5.63 2.09 18.68
C LYS A 61 -7.07 2.46 18.98
N ARG A 62 -8.01 2.13 18.09
CA ARG A 62 -9.38 2.66 18.12
C ARG A 62 -10.48 1.60 18.02
N VAL A 63 -10.20 0.43 17.44
CA VAL A 63 -11.21 -0.64 17.33
C VAL A 63 -11.13 -1.56 18.56
N GLN A 64 -12.23 -1.66 19.31
CA GLN A 64 -12.31 -2.60 20.43
C GLN A 64 -12.17 -4.05 19.95
N ARG A 65 -11.39 -4.85 20.71
CA ARG A 65 -11.13 -6.27 20.39
C ARG A 65 -10.62 -6.48 18.96
N TRP A 66 -9.71 -5.60 18.50
CA TRP A 66 -9.09 -5.71 17.18
C TRP A 66 -8.49 -7.10 16.93
N LYS A 67 -8.82 -7.67 15.77
CA LYS A 67 -8.29 -8.95 15.27
C LYS A 67 -7.53 -8.71 13.98
N GLU A 68 -6.21 -8.64 14.10
CA GLU A 68 -5.31 -8.35 12.97
C GLU A 68 -5.44 -9.34 11.80
N ARG A 69 -5.75 -10.61 12.11
CA ARG A 69 -5.90 -11.70 11.13
C ARG A 69 -7.28 -11.79 10.48
N ASP A 70 -8.19 -10.85 10.76
CA ASP A 70 -9.46 -10.79 10.05
C ASP A 70 -9.24 -10.49 8.56
N PHE A 71 -10.22 -10.89 7.73
CA PHE A 71 -10.19 -10.60 6.29
C PHE A 71 -10.05 -9.11 6.01
N TYR A 72 -9.24 -8.76 5.00
CA TYR A 72 -8.93 -7.38 4.62
C TYR A 72 -10.17 -6.48 4.53
N LYS A 73 -11.22 -6.93 3.84
CA LYS A 73 -12.48 -6.17 3.71
C LYS A 73 -13.10 -5.84 5.09
N SER A 74 -13.15 -6.81 5.99
CA SER A 74 -13.71 -6.61 7.34
C SER A 74 -12.87 -5.64 8.16
N LYS A 75 -11.53 -5.69 8.02
CA LYS A 75 -10.61 -4.74 8.67
C LYS A 75 -10.83 -3.31 8.17
N MET A 76 -10.93 -3.13 6.85
CA MET A 76 -11.23 -1.84 6.24
C MET A 76 -12.55 -1.28 6.73
N GLU A 77 -13.63 -2.08 6.72
CA GLU A 77 -14.96 -1.67 7.19
C GLU A 77 -14.92 -1.21 8.65
N LYS A 78 -14.24 -1.97 9.54
CA LYS A 78 -14.11 -1.62 10.95
C LYS A 78 -13.35 -0.32 11.18
N VAL A 79 -12.23 -0.12 10.49
CA VAL A 79 -11.40 1.08 10.63
C VAL A 79 -12.10 2.30 10.02
N CYS A 80 -12.72 2.17 8.85
CA CYS A 80 -13.52 3.23 8.23
C CYS A 80 -14.69 3.64 9.13
N ALA A 81 -15.39 2.68 9.74
CA ALA A 81 -16.46 2.96 10.68
C ALA A 81 -15.98 3.77 11.90
N GLN A 82 -14.76 3.53 12.41
CA GLN A 82 -14.19 4.36 13.48
C GLN A 82 -13.87 5.78 13.02
N ALA A 83 -13.52 5.94 11.75
CA ALA A 83 -13.32 7.24 11.11
C ALA A 83 -14.63 7.91 10.65
N GLY A 84 -15.80 7.33 10.95
CA GLY A 84 -17.10 7.89 10.58
C GLY A 84 -17.42 7.86 9.07
N VAL A 85 -16.75 6.99 8.31
CA VAL A 85 -16.91 6.86 6.85
C VAL A 85 -17.21 5.41 6.45
N ALA A 86 -17.75 5.23 5.25
CA ALA A 86 -18.05 3.90 4.70
C ALA A 86 -16.96 3.47 3.69
N PHE A 87 -16.45 2.25 3.85
CA PHE A 87 -15.54 1.65 2.87
C PHE A 87 -16.31 1.30 1.58
N SER A 88 -15.78 1.69 0.42
CA SER A 88 -16.35 1.37 -0.89
C SER A 88 -15.25 1.10 -1.91
N LYS A 89 -15.25 -0.07 -2.54
CA LYS A 89 -14.25 -0.43 -3.57
C LYS A 89 -14.36 0.36 -4.87
N HIS A 90 -15.37 1.22 -5.00
CA HIS A 90 -15.71 1.93 -6.23
C HIS A 90 -15.40 3.41 -6.17
N THR A 91 -14.93 3.91 -5.01
CA THR A 91 -14.66 5.33 -4.78
C THR A 91 -13.26 5.50 -4.22
N GLU A 92 -12.56 6.53 -4.65
CA GLU A 92 -11.27 6.88 -4.08
C GLU A 92 -11.43 7.39 -2.62
N PRO A 93 -10.42 7.18 -1.75
CA PRO A 93 -9.16 6.47 -2.02
C PRO A 93 -9.28 4.93 -1.99
N TYR A 94 -10.40 4.40 -1.50
CA TYR A 94 -10.60 2.99 -1.19
C TYR A 94 -10.50 2.04 -2.38
N LYS A 95 -10.88 2.52 -3.57
CA LYS A 95 -10.71 1.79 -4.83
C LYS A 95 -9.23 1.46 -5.05
N THR A 96 -8.36 2.47 -4.99
CA THR A 96 -6.92 2.29 -5.13
C THR A 96 -6.34 1.38 -4.05
N LEU A 97 -6.79 1.50 -2.79
CA LEU A 97 -6.35 0.61 -1.70
C LEU A 97 -6.72 -0.86 -1.96
N TRP A 98 -7.93 -1.08 -2.49
CA TRP A 98 -8.39 -2.42 -2.88
C TRP A 98 -7.55 -2.98 -4.03
N GLU A 99 -7.26 -2.15 -5.02
CA GLU A 99 -6.41 -2.50 -6.15
C GLU A 99 -4.97 -2.84 -5.74
N LEU A 100 -4.39 -2.11 -4.78
CA LEU A 100 -3.09 -2.41 -4.19
C LEU A 100 -3.09 -3.75 -3.46
N LYS A 101 -4.17 -4.06 -2.71
CA LYS A 101 -4.34 -5.38 -2.08
C LYS A 101 -4.37 -6.48 -3.13
N GLU A 102 -5.14 -6.32 -4.20
CA GLU A 102 -5.27 -7.33 -5.26
C GLU A 102 -3.95 -7.55 -5.98
N LEU A 103 -3.22 -6.47 -6.29
CA LEU A 103 -1.88 -6.54 -6.88
C LEU A 103 -0.89 -7.29 -5.98
N ARG A 104 -0.86 -6.97 -4.68
CA ARG A 104 0.02 -7.65 -3.72
C ARG A 104 -0.30 -9.13 -3.61
N ASP A 105 -1.57 -9.49 -3.62
CA ASP A 105 -2.01 -10.89 -3.57
C ASP A 105 -1.66 -11.62 -4.87
N SER A 106 -1.85 -11.00 -6.05
CA SER A 106 -1.47 -11.63 -7.32
C SER A 106 0.02 -11.93 -7.38
N ILE A 107 0.86 -11.00 -6.89
CA ILE A 107 2.33 -11.19 -6.86
C ILE A 107 2.71 -12.26 -5.83
N ALA A 108 2.16 -12.19 -4.61
CA ALA A 108 2.46 -13.15 -3.54
C ALA A 108 2.01 -14.58 -3.88
N HIS A 109 0.99 -14.72 -4.72
CA HIS A 109 0.46 -16.01 -5.18
C HIS A 109 0.80 -16.29 -6.66
N GLY A 110 1.80 -15.59 -7.22
CA GLY A 110 2.16 -15.69 -8.63
C GLY A 110 2.32 -17.15 -9.07
N LYS A 111 1.46 -17.58 -10.00
CA LYS A 111 1.49 -18.92 -10.56
C LYS A 111 2.20 -18.90 -11.90
N PRO A 112 3.00 -19.92 -12.24
CA PRO A 112 3.54 -20.05 -13.58
C PRO A 112 2.38 -20.17 -14.59
N VAL A 113 2.54 -19.54 -15.74
CA VAL A 113 1.61 -19.61 -16.87
C VAL A 113 2.37 -20.19 -18.05
N GLU A 114 1.88 -21.30 -18.59
CA GLU A 114 2.38 -21.92 -19.82
C GLU A 114 1.28 -21.82 -20.86
N LEU A 115 1.57 -21.20 -22.01
CA LEU A 115 0.59 -20.94 -23.06
C LEU A 115 1.16 -21.25 -24.43
N GLN A 116 0.35 -21.88 -25.27
CA GLN A 116 0.62 -22.03 -26.70
C GLN A 116 -0.39 -21.16 -27.45
N THR A 117 0.10 -20.24 -28.27
CA THR A 117 -0.75 -19.30 -29.02
C THR A 117 -0.16 -19.07 -30.41
N GLU A 118 -1.03 -18.80 -31.37
CA GLU A 118 -0.63 -18.35 -32.71
C GLU A 118 -0.65 -16.82 -32.74
N ILE A 119 0.47 -16.23 -33.19
CA ILE A 119 0.71 -14.79 -33.17
C ILE A 119 1.11 -14.33 -34.57
N LYS A 120 0.55 -13.19 -35.00
CA LYS A 120 0.79 -12.61 -36.32
C LYS A 120 1.99 -11.67 -36.35
N ASP A 121 2.29 -11.04 -35.21
CA ASP A 121 3.37 -10.07 -35.09
C ASP A 121 3.97 -10.03 -33.67
N ARG A 122 4.97 -9.16 -33.49
CA ARG A 122 5.69 -8.99 -32.21
C ARG A 122 4.86 -8.31 -31.13
N ASP A 123 3.87 -7.50 -31.49
CA ASP A 123 3.05 -6.78 -30.52
C ASP A 123 1.99 -7.71 -29.93
N GLU A 124 1.43 -8.61 -30.74
CA GLU A 124 0.61 -9.73 -30.24
C GLU A 124 1.42 -10.64 -29.31
N LEU A 125 2.68 -10.94 -29.65
CA LEU A 125 3.57 -11.72 -28.76
C LEU A 125 3.82 -11.02 -27.42
N ARG A 126 4.13 -9.72 -27.43
CA ARG A 126 4.35 -8.96 -26.19
C ARG A 126 3.11 -8.99 -25.29
N LYS A 127 1.93 -8.75 -25.86
CA LYS A 127 0.66 -8.82 -25.12
C LYS A 127 0.40 -10.22 -24.55
N ALA A 128 0.76 -11.27 -25.28
CA ALA A 128 0.61 -12.64 -24.79
C ALA A 128 1.56 -12.97 -23.63
N MET A 129 2.68 -12.23 -23.49
CA MET A 129 3.64 -12.39 -22.40
C MET A 129 3.33 -11.52 -21.16
N GLU A 130 2.34 -10.63 -21.24
CA GLU A 130 1.97 -9.76 -20.12
C GLU A 130 1.41 -10.58 -18.94
N CYS A 131 1.93 -10.31 -17.75
CA CYS A 131 1.31 -10.72 -16.50
C CYS A 131 0.17 -9.76 -16.14
N GLU A 132 -0.80 -10.23 -15.35
CA GLU A 132 -1.96 -9.41 -14.95
C GLU A 132 -1.57 -8.09 -14.29
N TRP A 133 -0.45 -8.07 -13.57
CA TRP A 133 0.06 -6.90 -12.86
C TRP A 133 0.74 -5.87 -13.75
N ASP A 134 1.23 -6.24 -14.95
CA ASP A 134 2.05 -5.37 -15.80
C ASP A 134 1.33 -4.08 -16.19
N LYS A 135 0.01 -4.17 -16.37
CA LYS A 135 -0.86 -3.02 -16.72
C LYS A 135 -0.84 -1.88 -15.70
N LYS A 136 -0.44 -2.17 -14.45
CA LYS A 136 -0.38 -1.19 -13.35
C LYS A 136 1.03 -0.68 -13.09
N LEU A 137 2.06 -1.26 -13.72
CA LEU A 137 3.46 -0.94 -13.46
C LEU A 137 3.93 0.30 -14.25
N VAL A 138 3.20 1.40 -14.10
CA VAL A 138 3.47 2.67 -14.80
C VAL A 138 3.62 3.82 -13.82
N PRO A 139 4.58 4.75 -14.03
CA PRO A 139 4.88 5.84 -13.09
C PRO A 139 3.67 6.69 -12.67
N ASP A 140 2.78 7.02 -13.61
CA ASP A 140 1.59 7.84 -13.34
C ASP A 140 0.65 7.16 -12.34
N TYR A 141 0.46 5.84 -12.48
CA TYR A 141 -0.35 5.07 -11.55
C TYR A 141 0.32 4.99 -10.17
N VAL A 142 1.66 4.86 -10.11
CA VAL A 142 2.39 4.85 -8.83
C VAL A 142 2.22 6.18 -8.08
N ASN A 143 2.36 7.31 -8.78
CA ASN A 143 2.14 8.64 -8.18
C ASN A 143 0.70 8.78 -7.67
N SER A 144 -0.28 8.45 -8.50
CA SER A 144 -1.69 8.45 -8.09
C SER A 144 -1.93 7.54 -6.88
N ALA A 145 -1.34 6.33 -6.87
CA ALA A 145 -1.52 5.39 -5.77
C ALA A 145 -0.91 5.87 -4.47
N TYR A 146 0.27 6.51 -4.54
CA TYR A 146 0.89 7.16 -3.38
C TYR A 146 -0.02 8.23 -2.79
N ASP A 147 -0.58 9.11 -3.64
CA ASP A 147 -1.48 10.18 -3.21
C ASP A 147 -2.75 9.64 -2.54
N GLN A 148 -3.35 8.57 -3.10
CA GLN A 148 -4.54 7.95 -2.51
C GLN A 148 -4.25 7.29 -1.15
N VAL A 149 -3.09 6.63 -0.98
CA VAL A 149 -2.68 6.10 0.33
C VAL A 149 -2.44 7.25 1.32
N LYS A 150 -1.87 8.37 0.86
CA LYS A 150 -1.63 9.55 1.70
C LYS A 150 -2.93 10.24 2.13
N GLU A 151 -3.89 10.35 1.23
CA GLU A 151 -5.23 10.86 1.53
C GLU A 151 -5.93 9.97 2.56
N PHE A 152 -5.87 8.65 2.40
CA PHE A 152 -6.43 7.71 3.36
C PHE A 152 -5.77 7.82 4.74
N GLU A 153 -4.44 7.94 4.82
CA GLU A 153 -3.73 8.17 6.08
C GLU A 153 -4.23 9.43 6.78
N ARG A 154 -4.30 10.55 6.07
CA ARG A 154 -4.78 11.83 6.61
C ARG A 154 -6.21 11.70 7.13
N LEU A 155 -7.11 11.15 6.32
CA LEU A 155 -8.50 10.90 6.68
C LEU A 155 -8.59 10.10 7.98
N LEU A 156 -7.84 9.01 8.09
CA LEU A 156 -7.85 8.18 9.28
C LEU A 156 -7.31 8.93 10.49
N PHE A 157 -6.20 9.63 10.35
CA PHE A 157 -5.60 10.35 11.49
C PHE A 157 -6.49 11.47 12.01
N GLU A 158 -7.07 12.26 11.10
CA GLU A 158 -7.98 13.35 11.45
C GLU A 158 -9.24 12.81 12.14
N ASN A 159 -9.97 11.90 11.48
CA ASN A 159 -11.26 11.45 11.99
C ASN A 159 -11.14 10.54 13.23
N CYS A 160 -10.04 9.79 13.33
CA CYS A 160 -9.76 8.96 14.50
C CYS A 160 -9.03 9.72 15.63
N LYS A 161 -8.77 11.03 15.46
CA LYS A 161 -8.06 11.88 16.42
C LYS A 161 -6.72 11.26 16.83
N ILE A 162 -5.92 10.86 15.85
CA ILE A 162 -4.57 10.35 16.07
C ILE A 162 -3.63 11.55 16.06
N SER A 163 -2.93 11.76 17.18
CA SER A 163 -1.87 12.77 17.24
C SER A 163 -0.57 12.25 16.64
N VAL A 164 0.30 13.16 16.17
CA VAL A 164 1.65 12.80 15.67
C VAL A 164 2.44 12.03 16.72
N GLY A 165 2.35 12.41 18.00
CA GLY A 165 3.04 11.69 19.08
C GLY A 165 2.60 10.23 19.22
N GLU A 166 1.40 9.87 18.78
CA GLU A 166 0.91 8.49 18.79
C GLU A 166 1.45 7.62 17.66
N THR A 167 2.07 8.23 16.64
CA THR A 167 2.63 7.52 15.48
C THR A 167 4.13 7.29 15.61
N ILE A 168 4.81 7.89 16.59
CA ILE A 168 6.28 7.82 16.72
C ILE A 168 6.73 6.49 17.35
N THR A 169 7.57 5.74 16.62
CA THR A 169 8.35 4.64 17.18
C THR A 169 9.29 5.19 18.25
N SER A 170 9.14 4.75 19.50
CA SER A 170 9.77 5.39 20.66
C SER A 170 9.99 4.42 21.83
N ALA A 171 10.90 4.81 22.72
CA ALA A 171 11.10 4.18 24.02
C ALA A 171 11.08 5.26 25.12
N VAL A 172 10.23 5.07 26.14
CA VAL A 172 10.06 6.03 27.24
C VAL A 172 10.31 5.32 28.57
N LEU A 173 11.16 5.90 29.42
CA LEU A 173 11.40 5.40 30.78
C LEU A 173 10.12 5.53 31.61
N LEU A 174 9.69 4.43 32.23
CA LEU A 174 8.54 4.44 33.11
C LEU A 174 8.96 4.91 34.51
N PRO A 175 8.17 5.80 35.14
CA PRO A 175 8.35 6.11 36.55
C PRO A 175 8.18 4.83 37.38
N LYS A 176 8.94 4.73 38.47
CA LYS A 176 8.90 3.60 39.40
C LYS A 176 7.55 3.49 40.10
#